data_AF-A0A8F7KTC2-F1
#
_entry.id   AF-A0A8F7KTC2-F1
#
_cell.length_a   1.000
_cell.length_b   1.000
_cell.length_c   1.000
_cell.angle_alpha   90.00
_cell.angle_beta   90.00
_cell.angle_gamma   90.00
#
_symmetry.space_group_name_H-M   'P 1'
#
loop_
_entity.id
_entity.type
_entity.pdbx_description
1 polymer ?
#
loop_
_entity_poly.entity_id
_entity_poly.type
_entity_poly.pdbx_seq_one_letter_code
_entity_poly.pdbx_strand_id
1 'polypeptide(L)' 'MGEADETELLGVLRRWWLRARLYADPLPDDVRTDIEAGTAPGRAAGAALRQAAADRETSTGER' A
#
# COMPACT_ATOMS: atom_id res chain seq x y z
N MET A 1 -30.89 12.81 -16.38
CA MET A 1 -29.77 12.62 -15.42
C MET A 1 -30.05 13.58 -14.28
N GLY A 2 -30.35 13.08 -13.08
CA GLY A 2 -30.77 13.92 -11.95
C GLY A 2 -29.58 14.68 -11.36
N GLU A 3 -29.78 15.96 -11.05
CA GLU A 3 -28.82 16.78 -10.31
C GLU A 3 -28.83 16.36 -8.84
N ALA A 4 -27.65 16.05 -8.29
CA ALA A 4 -27.51 15.65 -6.90
C ALA A 4 -27.67 16.88 -6.00
N ASP A 5 -28.49 16.76 -4.95
CA ASP A 5 -28.70 17.86 -4.02
C ASP A 5 -27.50 18.04 -3.06
N GLU A 6 -27.48 19.18 -2.36
CA GLU A 6 -26.40 19.52 -1.44
C GLU A 6 -26.25 18.49 -0.30
N THR A 7 -27.33 17.84 0.11
CA THR A 7 -27.31 16.80 1.16
C THR A 7 -26.61 15.55 0.66
N GLU A 8 -26.88 15.15 -0.58
CA GLU A 8 -26.19 14.03 -1.24
C GLU A 8 -24.69 14.30 -1.40
N LEU A 9 -24.33 15.51 -1.85
CA LEU A 9 -22.94 15.94 -2.00
C LEU A 9 -22.20 15.95 -0.65
N LEU A 10 -22.80 16.54 0.38
CA LEU A 10 -22.22 16.58 1.72
C LEU A 10 -22.10 15.17 2.34
N GLY A 11 -23.05 14.28 2.05
CA GLY A 11 -23.01 12.89 2.49
C GLY A 11 -21.82 12.12 1.90
N VAL A 12 -21.55 12.30 0.60
CA VAL A 12 -20.40 11.67 -0.08
C VAL A 12 -19.09 12.24 0.46
N LEU A 13 -18.99 13.57 0.58
CA LEU A 13 -17.79 14.22 1.10
C LEU A 13 -17.47 13.79 2.54
N ARG A 14 -18.48 13.72 3.41
CA ARG A 14 -18.31 13.26 4.79
C ARG A 14 -17.84 11.80 4.84
N ARG A 15 -18.39 10.92 4.00
CA ARG A 15 -17.98 9.51 3.90
C ARG A 15 -16.55 9.37 3.41
N TRP A 16 -16.16 10.14 2.40
CA TRP A 16 -14.80 10.16 1.88
C TRP A 16 -13.80 10.68 2.91
N TRP A 17 -14.14 11.76 3.61
CA TRP A 17 -13.30 12.31 4.67
C TRP A 17 -13.09 11.32 5.82
N LEU A 18 -14.15 10.64 6.27
CA LEU A 18 -14.04 9.62 7.32
C LEU A 18 -13.14 8.47 6.87
N ARG A 19 -13.29 8.01 5.62
CA ARG A 19 -12.45 6.95 5.04
C ARG A 19 -10.99 7.38 4.96
N ALA A 20 -10.72 8.61 4.51
CA ALA A 20 -9.37 9.16 4.48
C ALA A 20 -8.78 9.27 5.89
N ARG A 21 -9.57 9.67 6.89
CA ARG A 21 -9.14 9.75 8.29
C ARG A 21 -8.80 8.37 8.88
N LEU A 22 -9.59 7.34 8.57
CA LEU A 22 -9.34 5.97 9.01
C LEU A 22 -8.08 5.36 8.36
N TYR A 23 -7.79 5.74 7.11
CA TYR A 23 -6.54 5.33 6.44
C TYR A 23 -5.35 6.27 6.68
N ALA A 24 -5.59 7.41 7.35
CA ALA A 24 -4.54 8.30 7.79
C ALA A 24 -3.89 7.84 9.11
N ASP A 25 -4.34 6.71 9.66
CA ASP A 25 -3.63 6.07 10.76
C ASP A 25 -2.22 5.72 10.25
N PRO A 26 -1.16 6.29 10.86
CA PRO A 26 0.19 6.03 10.40
C PRO A 26 0.42 4.52 10.41
N LEU A 27 0.91 4.02 9.27
CA LEU A 27 1.23 2.60 9.16
C LEU A 27 2.17 2.24 10.32
N PRO A 28 1.89 1.17 11.07
CA PRO A 28 2.78 0.66 12.10
C PRO A 28 4.22 0.58 11.56
N ASP A 29 5.19 1.00 12.38
CA ASP A 29 6.57 1.19 11.93
C ASP A 29 7.21 -0.12 11.42
N ASP A 30 6.76 -1.28 11.91
CA ASP A 30 7.10 -2.61 11.41
C ASP A 30 6.63 -2.82 9.97
N VAL A 31 5.38 -2.47 9.65
CA VAL A 31 4.85 -2.58 8.28
C VAL A 31 5.55 -1.58 7.36
N ARG A 32 5.87 -0.38 7.85
CA ARG A 32 6.64 0.61 7.07
C ARG A 32 8.04 0.08 6.76
N THR A 33 8.71 -0.49 7.76
CA THR A 33 10.02 -1.14 7.63
C THR A 33 9.97 -2.27 6.62
N ASP A 34 8.92 -3.10 6.66
CA ASP A 34 8.72 -4.18 5.68
C ASP A 34 8.47 -3.65 4.26
N ILE A 35 7.77 -2.52 4.10
CA ILE A 35 7.58 -1.89 2.79
C ILE A 35 8.91 -1.35 2.26
N GLU A 36 9.68 -0.66 3.10
CA GLU A 36 11.00 -0.11 2.74
C GLU A 36 12.01 -1.23 2.40
N ALA A 37 11.98 -2.33 3.15
CA ALA A 37 12.74 -3.55 2.86
C ALA A 37 12.18 -4.35 1.66
N GLY A 38 10.99 -3.99 1.17
CA GLY A 38 10.28 -4.73 0.13
C GLY A 38 9.76 -6.10 0.57
N THR A 39 9.73 -6.42 1.85
CA THR A 39 9.24 -7.68 2.43
C THR A 39 7.75 -7.62 2.81
N ALA A 40 7.09 -6.49 2.57
CA ALA A 40 5.71 -6.27 2.97
C ALA A 40 4.71 -7.31 2.39
N PRO A 41 3.77 -7.78 3.23
CA PRO A 41 2.63 -8.58 2.77
C PRO A 41 1.84 -7.83 1.69
N GLY A 42 1.52 -8.51 0.58
CA GLY A 42 0.80 -7.92 -0.55
C GLY A 42 1.68 -7.38 -1.68
N ARG A 43 3.01 -7.51 -1.58
CA ARG A 43 3.94 -7.27 -2.70
C ARG A 43 3.55 -8.10 -3.93
N ALA A 44 3.60 -7.49 -5.12
CA ALA A 44 3.37 -8.19 -6.37
C ALA A 44 4.32 -9.38 -6.53
N ALA A 45 3.77 -10.58 -6.76
CA ALA A 45 4.52 -11.83 -6.78
C ALA A 45 5.73 -11.80 -7.76
N GLY A 46 5.57 -11.17 -8.93
CA GLY A 46 6.67 -11.02 -9.89
C GLY A 46 7.82 -10.14 -9.38
N ALA A 47 7.54 -9.13 -8.55
CA ALA A 47 8.59 -8.32 -7.94
C ALA A 47 9.33 -9.11 -6.85
N ALA A 48 8.62 -9.95 -6.08
CA ALA A 48 9.24 -10.81 -5.06
C ALA A 48 10.15 -11.88 -5.71
N LEU A 49 9.69 -12.51 -6.80
CA LEU A 49 10.46 -13.53 -7.53
C LEU A 49 11.74 -12.96 -8.17
N ARG A 50 11.69 -11.76 -8.74
CA ARG A 50 12.88 -11.10 -9.30
C ARG A 50 13.92 -10.77 -8.24
N GLN A 51 13.49 -10.29 -7.07
CA GLN A 51 14.40 -10.04 -5.94
C GLN A 51 15.06 -11.34 -5.48
N ALA A 52 14.28 -12.40 -5.27
CA ALA A 52 14.80 -13.70 -4.85
C ALA A 52 15.75 -14.35 -5.87
N ALA A 53 15.67 -13.97 -7.15
CA ALA A 53 16.63 -14.38 -8.17
C ALA A 53 17.94 -13.56 -8.07
N ALA A 54 17.84 -12.24 -7.92
CA ALA A 54 18.99 -11.35 -7.73
C ALA A 54 19.79 -11.67 -6.45
N ASP A 55 19.10 -11.99 -5.34
CA ASP A 55 19.73 -12.37 -4.08
C ASP A 55 20.51 -13.70 -4.21
N ARG A 56 20.04 -14.61 -5.07
CA ARG A 56 20.75 -15.87 -5.37
C ARG A 56 22.00 -15.64 -6.22
N GLU A 57 21.93 -14.72 -7.19
CA GLU A 57 23.07 -14.38 -8.04
C GLU A 57 24.17 -13.69 -7.24
N THR A 58 23.82 -12.74 -6.37
CA THR A 58 24.77 -12.04 -5.49
C THR A 58 25.41 -13.00 -4.47
N SER A 59 24.64 -13.90 -3.86
CA SER A 59 25.18 -14.92 -2.93
C SER A 59 26.05 -15.98 -3.63
N THR A 60 25.93 -16.15 -4.95
CA THR A 60 26.76 -17.08 -5.72
C THR A 60 28.05 -16.43 -6.20
N GLY A 61 28.09 -15.10 -6.33
CA GLY A 61 29.28 -14.34 -6.72
C GLY A 61 30.32 -14.13 -5.61
N GLU A 62 29.97 -14.39 -4.34
CA GLU A 62 30.88 -14.28 -3.18
C GLU A 62 31.59 -15.61 -2.80
N ARG A 63 31.47 -16.68 -3.61
CA ARG A 63 32.26 -17.91 -3.45
C ARG A 63 33.32 -18.04 -4.54
#